data_AF-A0A7Z9WQX4-F1
#
_entry.id   AF-A0A7Z9WQX4-F1
#
_cell.length_a   1.000
_cell.length_b   1.000
_cell.length_c   1.000
_cell.angle_alpha   90.00
_cell.angle_beta   90.00
_cell.angle_gamma   90.00
#
_symmetry.space_group_name_H-M   'P 1'
#
loop_
_entity.id
_entity.type
_entity.pdbx_description
1 polymer ?
#
loop_
_entity_poly.entity_id
_entity_poly.type
_entity_poly.pdbx_seq_one_letter_code
_entity_poly.pdbx_strand_id
1 'polypeptide(L)' 'MQVVLFIIGLILLYFGAEGLVRGSSNLARALRIRPVIIGLTVVAFGTSAPELVVSLLAAARESEALAVGNVVGS' A
#
# COMPACT_ATOMS: atom_id res chain seq x y z
N MET A 1 -9.43 21.40 9.65
CA MET A 1 -9.78 20.01 10.01
C MET A 1 -9.43 19.02 8.90
N GLN A 2 -9.89 19.24 7.66
CA GLN A 2 -9.65 18.33 6.54
C GLN A 2 -8.16 18.04 6.26
N VAL A 3 -7.31 19.06 6.25
CA VAL A 3 -5.85 18.90 6.06
C VAL A 3 -5.21 18.06 7.17
N VAL A 4 -5.67 18.21 8.42
CA VAL A 4 -5.18 17.44 9.56
C VAL A 4 -5.56 15.96 9.40
N LEU A 5 -6.82 15.69 9.05
CA LEU A 5 -7.30 14.33 8.77
C LEU A 5 -6.57 13.69 7.59
N PHE A 6 -6.26 14.47 6.55
CA PHE A 6 -5.49 14.01 5.41
C PHE A 6 -4.07 13.58 5.80
N ILE A 7 -3.35 14.41 6.57
CA ILE A 7 -2.00 14.08 7.05
C ILE A 7 -2.01 12.84 7.96
N ILE A 8 -2.97 12.75 8.88
CA ILE A 8 -3.12 11.57 9.76
C ILE A 8 -3.41 10.32 8.92
N GLY A 9 -4.30 10.41 7.93
CA GLY A 9 -4.62 9.32 7.03
C GLY A 9 -3.40 8.83 6.26
N LEU A 10 -2.59 9.75 5.72
CA LEU A 10 -1.33 9.42 5.03
C LEU A 10 -0.34 8.70 5.95
N ILE A 11 -0.15 9.21 7.17
CA ILE A 11 0.73 8.60 8.17
C ILE A 11 0.28 7.17 8.48
N LEU A 12 -1.02 6.98 8.76
CA LEU A 12 -1.58 5.67 9.07
C LEU A 12 -1.44 4.70 7.90
N LEU A 13 -1.68 5.18 6.67
CA LEU A 13 -1.56 4.35 5.47
C LEU A 13 -0.10 3.92 5.23
N TYR A 14 0.85 4.84 5.38
CA TYR A 14 2.28 4.55 5.26
C TYR A 14 2.76 3.52 6.28
N PHE A 15 2.49 3.76 7.58
CA PHE A 15 2.92 2.83 8.62
C PHE A 15 2.17 1.49 8.57
N GLY A 16 0.91 1.49 8.13
CA GLY A 16 0.14 0.27 7.90
C GLY A 16 0.76 -0.59 6.80
N ALA A 17 1.12 0.01 5.67
CA ALA A 17 1.78 -0.69 4.56
C ALA A 17 3.17 -1.20 4.97
N GLU A 18 3.99 -0.38 5.63
CA GLU A 18 5.31 -0.79 6.10
C GLU A 18 5.22 -1.94 7.12
N GLY A 19 4.25 -1.87 8.04
CA GLY A 19 3.96 -2.94 8.99
C GLY A 19 3.57 -4.25 8.30
N LEU A 20 2.71 -4.17 7.27
CA LEU A 20 2.29 -5.32 6.46
C LEU A 20 3.48 -5.95 5.72
N VAL A 21 4.33 -5.14 5.07
CA VAL A 21 5.52 -5.60 4.34
C VAL A 21 6.46 -6.33 5.28
N ARG A 22 6.79 -5.71 6.43
CA ARG A 22 7.72 -6.29 7.41
C ARG A 22 7.19 -7.57 8.02
N GLY A 23 5.92 -7.56 8.46
CA GLY A 23 5.27 -8.73 9.04
C GLY A 23 5.22 -9.90 8.06
N SER A 24 4.76 -9.65 6.84
CA SER A 24 4.65 -10.66 5.79
C SER A 24 6.03 -11.18 5.35
N SER A 25 7.03 -10.30 5.24
CA SER A 25 8.40 -10.70 4.88
C SER A 25 9.07 -11.52 5.98
N ASN A 26 8.82 -11.20 7.25
CA ASN A 26 9.31 -11.99 8.39
C ASN A 26 8.67 -13.38 8.40
N LEU A 27 7.35 -13.46 8.17
CA LEU A 27 6.64 -14.73 8.07
C LEU A 27 7.17 -15.58 6.92
N ALA A 28 7.31 -15.01 5.73
CA ALA A 28 7.85 -15.71 4.56
C ALA A 28 9.27 -16.23 4.79
N ARG A 29 10.13 -15.45 5.48
CA ARG A 29 11.47 -15.89 5.90
C ARG A 29 11.40 -17.04 6.89
N ALA A 30 10.50 -17.00 7.88
CA ALA A 30 10.30 -18.09 8.82
C ALA A 30 9.84 -19.39 8.12
N LEU A 31 9.06 -19.26 7.04
CA LEU A 31 8.66 -20.36 6.16
C LEU A 31 9.74 -20.80 5.17
N ARG A 32 10.98 -20.29 5.28
CA ARG A 32 12.12 -20.60 4.40
C ARG A 32 11.88 -20.28 2.91
N ILE A 33 11.03 -19.30 2.62
CA ILE A 33 10.85 -18.79 1.26
C ILE A 33 12.12 -18.03 0.83
N ARG A 34 12.53 -18.22 -0.42
CA ARG A 34 13.73 -17.57 -0.99
C ARG A 34 13.56 -16.04 -0.98
N PRO A 35 14.59 -15.26 -0.58
CA PRO A 35 14.50 -13.79 -0.52
C PRO A 35 14.06 -13.13 -1.83
N VAL A 36 14.47 -13.69 -2.98
CA VAL A 36 14.06 -13.21 -4.30
C VAL A 36 12.56 -13.28 -4.50
N ILE A 37 11.91 -14.36 -4.05
CA ILE A 37 10.45 -14.50 -4.15
C ILE A 37 9.76 -13.48 -3.24
N ILE A 38 10.28 -13.29 -2.02
CA ILE A 38 9.74 -12.29 -1.08
C ILE A 38 9.82 -10.87 -1.67
N GLY A 39 10.96 -10.51 -2.28
CA GLY A 39 11.14 -9.23 -2.94
C GLY A 39 10.18 -9.02 -4.13
N LEU A 40 10.09 -10.03 -5.01
CA LEU A 40 9.24 -9.99 -6.20
C LEU A 40 7.73 -10.04 -5.90
N THR A 41 7.34 -10.45 -4.69
CA THR A 41 5.92 -10.61 -4.33
C THR A 41 5.55 -9.70 -3.18
N VAL A 42 5.91 -10.05 -1.95
CA VAL A 42 5.51 -9.37 -0.72
C VAL A 42 5.95 -7.90 -0.70
N VAL A 43 7.21 -7.63 -1.05
CA VAL A 43 7.73 -6.26 -1.03
C VAL A 43 7.10 -5.45 -2.16
N ALA A 44 7.11 -5.98 -3.38
CA ALA A 44 6.49 -5.32 -4.54
C ALA A 44 5.00 -4.99 -4.32
N PHE A 45 4.22 -5.91 -3.73
CA PHE A 45 2.82 -5.65 -3.39
C PHE A 45 2.68 -4.63 -2.27
N GLY A 46 3.49 -4.74 -1.23
CA GLY A 46 3.34 -3.90 -0.05
C GLY A 46 3.75 -2.45 -0.29
N THR A 47 4.66 -2.18 -1.23
CA THR A 47 4.98 -0.80 -1.66
C THR A 47 3.86 -0.14 -2.45
N SER A 48 3.02 -0.92 -3.14
CA SER A 48 1.87 -0.43 -3.91
C SER A 48 0.53 -0.55 -3.16
N ALA A 49 0.56 -1.03 -1.90
CA ALA A 49 -0.62 -1.21 -1.08
C ALA A 49 -1.33 0.11 -0.72
N PRO A 50 -0.61 1.20 -0.35
CA PRO A 50 -1.22 2.52 -0.17
C PRO A 50 -2.00 2.97 -1.41
N GLU A 51 -1.38 2.90 -2.58
CA GLU A 51 -1.91 3.34 -3.86
C GLU A 51 -3.12 2.52 -4.25
N LEU A 52 -3.07 1.19 -4.06
CA LEU A 52 -4.21 0.31 -4.27
C LEU A 52 -5.42 0.74 -3.43
N VAL A 53 -5.21 0.99 -2.13
CA VAL A 53 -6.30 1.41 -1.22
C VAL A 53 -6.86 2.76 -1.62
N VAL A 54 -6.01 3.72 -1.98
CA VAL A 54 -6.44 5.06 -2.44
C VAL A 54 -7.24 4.96 -3.74
N SER A 55 -6.75 4.23 -4.74
CA SER A 55 -7.45 4.03 -6.01
C SER A 55 -8.78 3.30 -5.84
N LEU A 56 -8.84 2.29 -4.96
CA LEU A 56 -10.08 1.55 -4.70
C LEU A 56 -11.13 2.44 -4.02
N LEU A 57 -10.73 3.23 -3.02
CA LEU A 57 -11.61 4.17 -2.33
C LEU A 57 -12.07 5.30 -3.26
N ALA A 58 -11.20 5.79 -4.14
CA ALA A 58 -11.54 6.81 -5.13
C ALA A 58 -12.57 6.27 -6.14
N ALA A 59 -12.36 5.06 -6.67
CA ALA A 59 -13.30 4.40 -7.56
C ALA A 59 -14.66 4.15 -6.89
N ALA A 60 -14.65 3.68 -5.63
CA ALA A 60 -15.88 3.43 -4.86
C ALA A 60 -16.67 4.71 -4.51
N ARG A 61 -16.03 5.89 -4.59
CA ARG A 61 -16.65 7.20 -4.33
C ARG A 61 -16.96 7.97 -5.61
N GLU A 62 -17.05 7.28 -6.75
CA GLU A 62 -17.32 7.87 -8.07
C GLU A 62 -16.28 8.93 -8.50
N SER A 63 -15.05 8.82 -7.98
CA SER A 63 -13.93 9.71 -8.31
C SER A 63 -12.95 9.01 -9.27
N GLU A 64 -13.44 8.67 -10.47
CA GLU A 64 -12.66 7.92 -11.47
C GLU A 64 -11.36 8.65 -11.87
N ALA A 65 -11.42 9.97 -12.05
CA ALA A 65 -10.25 10.77 -12.41
C ALA A 65 -9.13 10.69 -11.35
N LEU A 66 -9.49 10.63 -10.06
CA LEU A 66 -8.53 10.47 -8.97
C LEU A 66 -7.96 9.05 -8.95
N ALA A 67 -8.80 8.04 -9.16
CA ALA A 67 -8.36 6.64 -9.22
C ALA A 67 -7.35 6.41 -10.35
N VAL A 68 -7.64 6.93 -11.56
CA VAL A 68 -6.75 6.86 -12.72
C VAL A 68 -5.49 7.69 -12.51
N GLY A 69 -5.63 8.91 -11.98
CA GLY A 69 -4.50 9.79 -11.69
C GLY A 69 -3.53 9.16 -10.68
N ASN A 70 -4.05 8.43 -9.69
CA ASN A 70 -3.23 7.73 -8.71
C ASN A 70 -2.47 6.53 -9.32
N VAL A 71 -3.10 5.75 -10.22
CA VAL A 71 -2.44 4.60 -10.86
C VAL A 71 -1.42 5.02 -11.91
N VAL A 72 -1.74 6.03 -12.73
CA VAL A 72 -0.84 6.49 -13.81
C VAL A 72 0.29 7.37 -13.27
N GLY A 73 0.04 8.05 -12.14
CA GLY A 73 1.01 8.96 -11.53
C GLY A 73 2.03 8.31 -10.60
N SER A 74 1.81 7.07 -10.14
CA SER A 74 2.75 6.31 -9.29
C SER A 74 3.75 5.53 -10.12
#